data_AF-F0ZYW4-F1
#
_entry.id   AF-F0ZYW4-F1
#
_cell.length_a   1.000
_cell.length_b   1.000
_cell.length_c   1.000
_cell.angle_alpha   90.00
_cell.angle_beta   90.00
_cell.angle_gamma   90.00
#
_symmetry.space_group_name_H-M   'P 1'
#
loop_
_entity.id
_entity.type
_entity.pdbx_description
1 polymer ?
#
loop_
_entity_poly.entity_id
_entity_poly.type
_entity_poly.pdbx_seq_one_letter_code
_entity_poly.pdbx_strand_id
1 'polypeptide(L)'
;MTPSSLRFIANYKEKTSGKTVEKQVESVQSNPVIVITNESQWAEAAGKLLIADAFNSKDEIPWELFANILQSHILTATHQSSEIKRKLHSWEFEYIQKFYFDGKASISKSKSIHFKRHIEPLWSSGSIYGLITKSECNSFLTNLPEGSFLIHFSDSVPGSFAVAYVTNDDSEPVKHYLVKPEDIGANKTLPDFLRERHQFKTLYQVDPSKRSLHPKNKDTELEPFYSKRIKINANANPGYVSGL
;
A
#
# COMPACT_ATOMS: atom_id res chain seq x y z
N MET A 1 6.90 -11.08 -16.41
CA MET A 1 5.47 -10.82 -16.22
C MET A 1 5.01 -9.80 -17.24
N THR A 2 4.12 -10.19 -18.16
CA THR A 2 3.60 -9.35 -19.24
C THR A 2 2.08 -9.29 -19.13
N PRO A 3 1.47 -8.10 -19.02
CA PRO A 3 0.01 -7.93 -19.05
C PRO A 3 -0.58 -8.52 -20.34
N SER A 4 -1.68 -9.25 -20.21
CA SER A 4 -2.39 -9.87 -21.34
C SER A 4 -3.89 -9.65 -21.21
N SER A 5 -4.62 -9.59 -22.32
CA SER A 5 -6.08 -9.49 -22.32
C SER A 5 -6.72 -10.80 -22.79
N LEU A 6 -7.89 -11.10 -22.27
CA LEU A 6 -8.69 -12.24 -22.69
C LEU A 6 -9.60 -11.84 -23.86
N ARG A 7 -9.91 -12.81 -24.72
CA ARG A 7 -10.91 -12.69 -25.79
C ARG A 7 -11.77 -13.94 -25.80
N PHE A 8 -13.07 -13.75 -26.02
CA PHE A 8 -14.04 -14.83 -26.12
C PHE A 8 -14.50 -14.96 -27.56
N ILE A 9 -14.64 -16.21 -28.01
CA ILE A 9 -15.02 -16.52 -29.38
C ILE A 9 -16.16 -17.53 -29.34
N ALA A 10 -17.22 -17.24 -30.08
CA ALA A 10 -18.36 -18.13 -30.22
C ALA A 10 -18.64 -18.42 -31.70
N ASN A 11 -18.96 -19.67 -32.01
CA ASN A 11 -19.37 -20.09 -33.33
C ASN A 11 -20.89 -20.20 -33.37
N TYR A 12 -21.51 -19.67 -34.41
CA TYR A 12 -22.95 -19.77 -34.63
C TYR A 12 -23.24 -20.14 -36.08
N LYS A 13 -24.35 -20.85 -36.31
CA LYS A 13 -24.79 -21.25 -37.64
C LYS A 13 -25.89 -20.31 -38.11
N GLU A 14 -25.63 -19.61 -39.20
CA GLU A 14 -26.62 -18.74 -39.86
C GLU A 14 -27.20 -19.47 -41.08
N LYS A 15 -28.52 -19.50 -41.20
CA LYS A 15 -29.19 -19.98 -42.40
C LYS A 15 -29.51 -18.79 -43.29
N THR A 16 -28.86 -18.72 -44.45
CA THR A 16 -29.14 -17.72 -45.48
C THR A 16 -29.42 -18.44 -46.80
N SER A 17 -30.58 -18.18 -47.40
CA SER A 17 -30.97 -18.73 -48.73
C SER A 17 -30.81 -20.25 -48.88
N GLY A 18 -31.23 -21.02 -47.86
CA GLY A 18 -31.19 -22.49 -47.89
C GLY A 18 -29.82 -23.13 -47.62
N LYS A 19 -28.76 -22.32 -47.46
CA LYS A 19 -27.43 -22.78 -47.08
C LYS A 19 -27.15 -22.44 -45.61
N THR A 20 -26.70 -23.42 -44.82
CA THR A 20 -26.21 -23.18 -43.46
C THR A 20 -24.74 -22.78 -43.55
N VAL A 21 -24.41 -21.58 -43.10
CA VAL A 21 -23.03 -21.07 -43.02
C VAL A 21 -22.65 -20.96 -41.55
N GLU A 22 -21.53 -21.56 -41.17
CA GLU A 22 -20.96 -21.37 -39.84
C GLU A 22 -20.17 -20.05 -39.82
N LYS A 23 -20.48 -19.19 -38.85
CA LYS A 23 -19.85 -17.90 -38.62
C LYS A 23 -19.28 -17.85 -37.22
N GLN A 24 -18.28 -17.01 -37.06
CA GLN A 24 -17.60 -16.78 -35.80
C GLN A 24 -17.86 -15.34 -35.35
N VAL A 25 -18.15 -15.16 -34.07
CA VAL A 25 -18.24 -13.85 -33.42
C VAL A 25 -17.20 -13.78 -32.31
N GLU A 26 -16.47 -12.67 -32.27
CA GLU A 26 -15.43 -12.41 -31.28
C GLU A 26 -15.85 -11.26 -30.36
N SER A 27 -15.51 -11.37 -29.06
CA SER A 27 -15.66 -10.27 -28.12
C SER A 27 -14.57 -9.22 -28.32
N VAL A 28 -14.79 -8.02 -27.78
CA VAL A 28 -13.69 -7.08 -27.49
C VAL A 28 -12.71 -7.70 -26.50
N GLN A 29 -11.48 -7.20 -26.47
CA GLN A 29 -10.49 -7.59 -25.48
C GLN A 29 -10.94 -7.17 -24.08
N SER A 30 -10.71 -8.03 -23.08
CA SER A 30 -10.90 -7.67 -21.68
C SER A 30 -9.89 -6.61 -21.23
N ASN A 31 -10.14 -6.03 -20.05
CA ASN A 31 -9.09 -5.34 -19.30
C ASN A 31 -7.87 -6.27 -19.11
N PRO A 32 -6.66 -5.72 -19.05
CA PRO A 32 -5.45 -6.52 -18.90
C PRO A 32 -5.48 -7.32 -17.59
N VAL A 33 -4.82 -8.47 -17.60
CA VAL A 33 -4.61 -9.34 -16.44
C VAL A 33 -3.15 -9.76 -16.37
N ILE A 34 -2.67 -10.01 -15.15
CA ILE A 34 -1.38 -10.64 -14.90
C ILE A 34 -1.61 -11.80 -13.94
N VAL A 35 -1.08 -12.97 -14.30
CA VAL A 35 -1.06 -14.15 -13.44
C VAL A 35 0.28 -14.20 -12.73
N ILE A 36 0.25 -14.31 -11.40
CA ILE A 36 1.42 -14.51 -10.56
C ILE A 36 1.42 -15.93 -10.00
N THR A 37 2.60 -16.51 -9.82
CA THR A 37 2.80 -17.84 -9.23
C THR A 37 3.25 -17.78 -7.78
N ASN A 38 3.72 -16.61 -7.32
CA ASN A 38 4.16 -16.38 -5.96
C ASN A 38 3.81 -14.97 -5.50
N GLU A 39 3.50 -14.79 -4.22
CA GLU A 39 3.13 -13.49 -3.64
C GLU A 39 4.24 -12.44 -3.74
N SER A 40 5.52 -12.85 -3.74
CA SER A 40 6.66 -11.96 -3.94
C SER A 40 6.62 -11.18 -5.26
N GLN A 41 5.92 -11.71 -6.26
CA GLN A 41 5.77 -11.07 -7.58
C GLN A 41 4.72 -9.97 -7.59
N TRP A 42 3.88 -9.87 -6.56
CA TRP A 42 2.69 -9.04 -6.57
C TRP A 42 2.99 -7.55 -6.78
N ALA A 43 4.03 -7.01 -6.15
CA ALA A 43 4.34 -5.57 -6.27
C ALA A 43 4.74 -5.18 -7.71
N GLU A 44 5.55 -6.01 -8.37
CA GLU A 44 5.93 -5.81 -9.77
C GLU A 44 4.73 -6.01 -10.70
N ALA A 45 3.94 -7.06 -10.47
CA ALA A 45 2.74 -7.34 -11.25
C ALA A 45 1.71 -6.21 -11.16
N ALA A 46 1.42 -5.72 -9.95
CA ALA A 46 0.48 -4.62 -9.74
C ALA A 46 0.93 -3.33 -10.45
N GLY A 47 2.22 -2.98 -10.36
CA GLY A 47 2.77 -1.84 -11.08
C GLY A 47 2.64 -1.97 -12.60
N LYS A 48 2.95 -3.15 -13.16
CA LYS A 48 2.80 -3.41 -14.60
C LYS A 48 1.36 -3.40 -15.06
N LEU A 49 0.45 -3.93 -14.23
CA LEU A 49 -0.97 -3.95 -14.50
C LEU A 49 -1.55 -2.54 -14.52
N LEU A 50 -1.19 -1.71 -13.53
CA LEU A 50 -1.56 -0.28 -13.48
C LEU A 50 -1.14 0.44 -14.76
N ILE A 51 0.11 0.25 -15.19
CA ILE A 51 0.63 0.94 -16.38
C ILE A 51 -0.06 0.45 -17.66
N ALA A 52 -0.32 -0.85 -17.79
CA ALA A 52 -1.02 -1.39 -18.95
C ALA A 52 -2.46 -0.88 -19.04
N ASP A 53 -3.17 -0.85 -17.92
CA ASP A 53 -4.55 -0.37 -17.81
C ASP A 53 -4.63 1.14 -18.05
N ALA A 54 -3.74 1.92 -17.42
CA ALA A 54 -3.75 3.37 -17.51
C ALA A 54 -3.43 3.91 -18.91
N PHE A 55 -2.41 3.34 -19.55
CA PHE A 55 -1.91 3.89 -20.80
C PHE A 55 -2.57 3.26 -22.03
N ASN A 56 -3.02 2.01 -21.97
CA ASN A 56 -3.67 1.29 -23.07
C ASN A 56 -3.01 1.56 -24.45
N SER A 57 -1.69 1.32 -24.53
CA SER A 57 -0.83 1.56 -25.71
C SER A 57 -0.50 3.02 -26.05
N LYS A 58 -0.95 4.01 -25.26
CA LYS A 58 -0.48 5.39 -25.34
C LYS A 58 0.86 5.55 -24.62
N ASP A 59 1.66 6.52 -25.03
CA ASP A 59 2.90 6.86 -24.33
C ASP A 59 2.68 7.93 -23.25
N GLU A 60 1.61 8.71 -23.40
CA GLU A 60 1.28 9.84 -22.54
C GLU A 60 -0.23 9.92 -22.28
N ILE A 61 -0.60 10.26 -21.04
CA ILE A 61 -2.00 10.46 -20.62
C ILE A 61 -2.12 11.64 -19.65
N PRO A 62 -3.29 12.30 -19.57
CA PRO A 62 -3.56 13.29 -18.54
C PRO A 62 -3.45 12.71 -17.13
N TRP A 63 -2.98 13.51 -16.17
CA TRP A 63 -2.85 13.14 -14.76
C TRP A 63 -4.18 12.67 -14.17
N GLU A 64 -5.29 13.33 -14.50
CA GLU A 64 -6.61 13.03 -13.95
C GLU A 64 -7.07 11.63 -14.37
N LEU A 65 -6.76 11.23 -15.61
CA LEU A 65 -7.05 9.88 -16.09
C LEU A 65 -6.24 8.85 -15.30
N PHE A 66 -4.95 9.10 -15.11
CA PHE A 66 -4.10 8.21 -14.31
C PHE A 66 -4.56 8.13 -12.86
N ALA A 67 -4.90 9.27 -12.23
CA ALA A 67 -5.36 9.33 -10.85
C ALA A 67 -6.64 8.51 -10.63
N ASN A 68 -7.59 8.57 -11.56
CA ASN A 68 -8.82 7.76 -11.51
C ASN A 68 -8.51 6.26 -11.57
N ILE A 69 -7.59 5.86 -12.45
CA ILE A 69 -7.21 4.45 -12.61
C ILE A 69 -6.41 3.98 -11.39
N LEU A 70 -5.45 4.78 -10.90
CA LEU A 70 -4.72 4.50 -9.68
C LEU A 70 -5.65 4.31 -8.48
N GLN A 71 -6.67 5.14 -8.32
CA GLN A 71 -7.67 5.00 -7.25
C GLN A 71 -8.35 3.63 -7.30
N SER A 72 -8.77 3.19 -8.49
CA SER A 72 -9.38 1.88 -8.67
C SER A 72 -8.42 0.74 -8.28
N HIS A 73 -7.17 0.81 -8.73
CA HIS A 73 -6.14 -0.18 -8.40
C HIS A 73 -5.83 -0.23 -6.90
N ILE A 74 -5.80 0.92 -6.21
CA ILE A 74 -5.62 0.98 -4.75
C ILE A 74 -6.79 0.31 -4.02
N LEU A 75 -8.03 0.56 -4.44
CA LEU A 75 -9.21 -0.07 -3.83
C LEU A 75 -9.19 -1.60 -4.04
N THR A 76 -8.78 -2.06 -5.22
CA THR A 76 -8.62 -3.50 -5.50
C THR A 76 -7.48 -4.10 -4.67
N ALA A 77 -6.31 -3.44 -4.62
CA ALA A 77 -5.14 -3.89 -3.88
C ALA A 77 -5.37 -3.96 -2.37
N THR A 78 -6.26 -3.09 -1.86
CA THR A 78 -6.67 -3.06 -0.45
C THR A 78 -7.97 -3.85 -0.21
N HIS A 79 -8.50 -4.60 -1.18
CA HIS A 79 -9.72 -5.39 -1.02
C HIS A 79 -10.96 -4.57 -0.57
N GLN A 80 -11.04 -3.30 -0.97
CA GLN A 80 -12.11 -2.36 -0.63
C GLN A 80 -13.14 -2.21 -1.78
N SER A 81 -13.44 -3.27 -2.53
CA SER A 81 -14.31 -3.20 -3.71
C SER A 81 -15.80 -3.11 -3.39
N SER A 82 -16.23 -3.60 -2.22
CA SER A 82 -17.65 -3.59 -1.78
C SER A 82 -17.94 -2.49 -0.76
N GLU A 83 -16.97 -2.14 0.07
CA GLU A 83 -17.05 -1.10 1.08
C GLU A 83 -15.73 -0.32 1.11
N ILE A 84 -15.82 0.99 0.91
CA ILE A 84 -14.65 1.87 0.88
C ILE A 84 -14.46 2.45 2.29
N LYS A 85 -13.45 1.96 3.01
CA LYS A 85 -13.04 2.47 4.32
C LYS A 85 -12.11 3.69 4.20
N ARG A 86 -11.15 3.64 3.27
CA ARG A 86 -10.22 4.73 2.94
C ARG A 86 -9.89 4.72 1.45
N LYS A 87 -10.06 5.89 0.83
CA LYS A 87 -9.61 6.20 -0.54
C LYS A 87 -8.36 7.08 -0.50
N LEU A 88 -7.73 7.31 -1.66
CA LEU A 88 -6.75 8.38 -1.75
C LEU A 88 -7.48 9.73 -1.68
N HIS A 89 -6.95 10.63 -0.87
CA HIS A 89 -7.45 12.00 -0.76
C HIS A 89 -6.68 12.95 -1.69
N SER A 90 -7.22 14.16 -1.93
CA SER A 90 -6.60 15.13 -2.84
C SER A 90 -5.14 15.41 -2.51
N TRP A 91 -4.80 15.51 -1.22
CA TRP A 91 -3.43 15.73 -0.77
C TRP A 91 -2.50 14.54 -1.05
N GLU A 92 -3.03 13.30 -1.10
CA GLU A 92 -2.25 12.12 -1.50
C GLU A 92 -2.03 12.11 -3.02
N PHE A 93 -3.02 12.52 -3.81
CA PHE A 93 -2.84 12.70 -5.25
C PHE A 93 -1.83 13.81 -5.56
N GLU A 94 -1.92 14.95 -4.88
CA GLU A 94 -0.95 16.05 -5.00
C GLU A 94 0.47 15.58 -4.65
N TYR A 95 0.61 14.78 -3.58
CA TYR A 95 1.88 14.17 -3.22
C TYR A 95 2.42 13.30 -4.36
N ILE A 96 1.60 12.37 -4.87
CA ILE A 96 2.00 11.44 -5.92
C ILE A 96 2.39 12.22 -7.18
N GLN A 97 1.55 13.17 -7.61
CA GLN A 97 1.82 13.98 -8.78
C GLN A 97 3.12 14.75 -8.64
N LYS A 98 3.34 15.42 -7.50
CA LYS A 98 4.51 16.23 -7.24
C LYS A 98 5.80 15.40 -7.20
N PHE A 99 5.83 14.35 -6.38
CA PHE A 99 7.06 13.63 -6.07
C PHE A 99 7.36 12.47 -7.02
N TYR A 100 6.34 11.87 -7.64
CA TYR A 100 6.54 10.81 -8.62
C TYR A 100 6.47 11.36 -10.05
N PHE A 101 5.65 12.36 -10.34
CA PHE A 101 5.43 12.83 -11.73
C PHE A 101 5.87 14.29 -11.97
N ASP A 102 6.71 14.84 -11.10
CA ASP A 102 7.28 16.20 -11.19
C ASP A 102 6.20 17.31 -11.27
N GLY A 103 5.01 17.05 -10.74
CA GLY A 103 3.88 17.99 -10.79
C GLY A 103 3.27 18.17 -12.18
N LYS A 104 3.55 17.29 -13.14
CA LYS A 104 3.08 17.43 -14.52
C LYS A 104 1.59 17.11 -14.65
N ALA A 105 0.89 17.88 -15.46
CA ALA A 105 -0.52 17.63 -15.83
C ALA A 105 -0.66 16.47 -16.83
N SER A 106 0.43 16.07 -17.48
CA SER A 106 0.48 14.96 -18.42
C SER A 106 1.64 14.06 -18.05
N ILE A 107 1.38 12.75 -17.98
CA ILE A 107 2.33 11.77 -17.46
C ILE A 107 2.73 10.77 -18.54
N SER A 108 4.00 10.36 -18.50
CA SER A 108 4.53 9.35 -19.43
C SER A 108 4.60 7.97 -18.78
N LYS A 109 4.55 6.94 -19.61
CA LYS A 109 4.57 5.51 -19.22
C LYS A 109 5.81 5.06 -18.43
N SER A 110 6.85 5.89 -18.36
CA SER A 110 8.17 5.54 -17.80
C SER A 110 8.22 5.41 -16.27
N LYS A 111 7.25 6.00 -15.55
CA LYS A 111 7.27 6.05 -14.09
C LYS A 111 6.27 5.06 -13.49
N SER A 112 6.74 4.16 -12.62
CA SER A 112 5.92 3.15 -11.93
C SER A 112 5.74 3.45 -10.45
N ILE A 113 4.55 3.16 -9.92
CA ILE A 113 4.26 3.19 -8.48
C ILE A 113 4.39 1.78 -7.93
N HIS A 114 5.08 1.65 -6.79
CA HIS A 114 5.21 0.39 -6.08
C HIS A 114 4.13 0.28 -5.01
N PHE A 115 3.38 -0.82 -5.07
CA PHE A 115 2.35 -1.12 -4.08
C PHE A 115 2.90 -2.03 -2.99
N LYS A 116 2.39 -1.85 -1.76
CA LYS A 116 2.62 -2.77 -0.64
C LYS A 116 1.33 -3.49 -0.30
N ARG A 117 1.41 -4.82 -0.24
CA ARG A 117 0.29 -5.70 0.10
C ARG A 117 0.12 -5.76 1.63
N HIS A 118 -1.08 -6.12 2.08
CA HIS A 118 -1.40 -6.39 3.49
C HIS A 118 -1.26 -5.18 4.44
N ILE A 119 -1.35 -3.97 3.90
CA ILE A 119 -1.34 -2.74 4.69
C ILE A 119 -2.76 -2.28 5.07
N GLU A 120 -3.80 -2.89 4.48
CA GLU A 120 -5.16 -2.35 4.52
C GLU A 120 -5.62 -2.01 5.94
N PRO A 121 -5.53 -2.89 6.95
CA PRO A 121 -6.16 -2.60 8.23
C PRO A 121 -5.53 -1.40 8.95
N LEU A 122 -4.20 -1.26 8.85
CA LEU A 122 -3.45 -0.16 9.46
C LEU A 122 -3.52 1.12 8.63
N TRP A 123 -3.63 1.01 7.31
CA TRP A 123 -3.77 2.17 6.44
C TRP A 123 -5.20 2.72 6.49
N SER A 124 -6.23 1.87 6.46
CA SER A 124 -7.62 2.28 6.50
C SER A 124 -8.02 2.89 7.84
N SER A 125 -7.44 2.44 8.96
CA SER A 125 -7.59 3.10 10.27
C SER A 125 -6.82 4.42 10.39
N GLY A 126 -5.89 4.72 9.48
CA GLY A 126 -5.02 5.89 9.59
C GLY A 126 -3.82 5.69 10.53
N SER A 127 -3.59 4.48 11.05
CA SER A 127 -2.40 4.16 11.85
C SER A 127 -1.12 4.29 11.01
N ILE A 128 -1.20 3.96 9.72
CA ILE A 128 -0.18 4.33 8.72
C ILE A 128 -0.63 5.61 8.04
N TYR A 129 0.18 6.67 8.19
CA TYR A 129 -0.02 7.93 7.47
C TYR A 129 0.07 7.67 5.95
N GLY A 130 1.13 6.99 5.53
CA GLY A 130 1.40 6.65 4.14
C GLY A 130 2.29 7.69 3.46
N LEU A 131 1.70 8.62 2.73
CA LEU A 131 2.41 9.55 1.84
C LEU A 131 2.69 10.89 2.53
N ILE A 132 3.89 11.03 3.11
CA ILE A 132 4.34 12.25 3.78
C ILE A 132 5.85 12.37 3.68
N THR A 133 6.33 13.58 3.41
CA THR A 133 7.78 13.81 3.28
C THR A 133 8.45 13.82 4.65
N LYS A 134 9.76 13.55 4.67
CA LYS A 134 10.58 13.73 5.89
C LYS A 134 10.45 15.12 6.51
N SER A 135 10.38 16.17 5.68
CA SER A 135 10.26 17.55 6.15
C SER A 135 8.91 17.82 6.82
N GLU A 136 7.82 17.28 6.27
CA GLU A 136 6.50 17.39 6.88
C GLU A 136 6.44 16.60 8.19
N CYS A 137 6.97 15.36 8.21
CA CYS A 137 7.10 14.57 9.45
C CYS A 137 7.82 15.35 10.54
N ASN A 138 8.98 15.96 10.22
CA ASN A 138 9.73 16.77 11.17
C ASN A 138 8.87 17.92 11.69
N SER A 139 8.26 18.69 10.79
CA SER A 139 7.45 19.86 11.14
C SER A 139 6.29 19.50 12.09
N PHE A 140 5.65 18.35 11.89
CA PHE A 140 4.58 17.88 12.76
C PHE A 140 5.08 17.38 14.12
N LEU A 141 6.22 16.69 14.15
CA LEU A 141 6.72 16.00 15.34
C LEU A 141 7.56 16.87 16.27
N THR A 142 8.26 17.90 15.76
CA THR A 142 9.28 18.65 16.52
C THR A 142 8.81 19.18 17.89
N ASN A 143 7.54 19.56 18.02
CA ASN A 143 7.00 20.14 19.26
C ASN A 143 6.15 19.15 20.07
N LEU A 144 6.17 17.86 19.72
CA LEU A 144 5.42 16.83 20.42
C LEU A 144 6.27 16.14 21.50
N PRO A 145 5.66 15.49 22.50
CA PRO A 145 6.40 14.82 23.56
C PRO A 145 7.30 13.69 23.05
N GLU A 146 8.39 13.39 23.77
CA GLU A 146 9.30 12.28 23.48
C GLU A 146 8.54 10.96 23.29
N GLY A 147 8.88 10.23 22.23
CA GLY A 147 8.25 8.97 21.85
C GLY A 147 6.94 9.11 21.06
N SER A 148 6.54 10.34 20.71
CA SER A 148 5.54 10.59 19.68
C SER A 148 6.06 10.13 18.32
N PHE A 149 5.25 9.40 17.54
CA PHE A 149 5.71 8.87 16.26
C PHE A 149 4.62 8.76 15.20
N LEU A 150 5.08 8.68 13.94
CA LEU A 150 4.30 8.49 12.72
C LEU A 150 4.87 7.34 11.89
N ILE A 151 4.01 6.59 11.21
CA ILE A 151 4.42 5.54 10.26
C ILE A 151 4.12 6.04 8.84
N HIS A 152 5.13 6.02 7.97
CA HIS A 152 4.99 6.45 6.58
C HIS A 152 5.74 5.54 5.62
N PHE A 153 5.50 5.72 4.32
CA PHE A 153 6.30 5.07 3.28
C PHE A 153 7.65 5.77 3.16
N SER A 154 8.71 4.99 3.02
CA SER A 154 10.06 5.51 2.86
C SER A 154 10.24 6.11 1.46
N ASP A 155 10.60 7.39 1.39
CA ASP A 155 10.99 8.04 0.13
C ASP A 155 12.28 7.44 -0.48
N SER A 156 13.21 7.00 0.38
CA SER A 156 14.52 6.48 -0.06
C SER A 156 14.54 5.00 -0.46
N VAL A 157 13.55 4.21 -0.03
CA VAL A 157 13.51 2.76 -0.23
C VAL A 157 12.09 2.35 -0.60
N PRO A 158 11.78 2.21 -1.89
CA PRO A 158 10.45 1.90 -2.36
C PRO A 158 9.84 0.68 -1.68
N GLY A 159 8.64 0.85 -1.16
CA GLY A 159 7.90 -0.20 -0.48
C GLY A 159 8.33 -0.50 0.96
N SER A 160 9.37 0.15 1.49
CA SER A 160 9.68 0.03 2.92
C SER A 160 8.91 1.05 3.74
N PHE A 161 8.67 0.72 5.00
CA PHE A 161 8.14 1.68 5.97
C PHE A 161 9.28 2.46 6.61
N ALA A 162 8.99 3.70 6.98
CA ALA A 162 9.80 4.48 7.87
C ALA A 162 8.95 4.92 9.07
N VAL A 163 9.60 5.01 10.23
CA VAL A 163 9.02 5.51 11.48
C VAL A 163 9.74 6.78 11.85
N ALA A 164 9.03 7.91 11.77
CA ALA A 164 9.52 9.19 12.27
C ALA A 164 9.10 9.31 13.74
N TYR A 165 10.02 9.64 14.64
CA TYR A 165 9.73 9.67 16.08
C TYR A 165 10.52 10.74 16.81
N VAL A 166 9.91 11.29 17.86
CA VAL A 166 10.52 12.31 18.72
C VAL A 166 11.48 11.66 19.72
N THR A 167 12.65 12.24 19.86
CA THR A 167 13.68 11.83 20.84
C THR A 167 14.03 12.97 21.78
N ASN A 168 14.81 12.69 22.80
CA ASN A 168 15.36 13.67 23.74
C ASN A 168 16.69 14.28 23.27
N ASP A 169 17.03 14.10 21.99
CA ASP A 169 18.23 14.67 21.38
C ASP A 169 17.96 16.10 20.92
N ASP A 170 18.50 17.09 21.64
CA ASP A 170 18.29 18.50 21.34
C ASP A 170 18.80 18.91 19.94
N SER A 171 19.77 18.18 19.39
CA SER A 171 20.34 18.46 18.06
C SER A 171 19.51 17.87 16.92
N GLU A 172 18.83 16.74 17.19
CA GLU A 172 17.99 16.03 16.25
C GLU A 172 16.71 15.55 16.95
N PRO A 173 15.76 16.47 17.20
CA PRO A 173 14.57 16.17 18.01
C PRO A 173 13.66 15.13 17.34
N VAL A 174 13.75 14.95 16.02
CA VAL A 174 12.99 13.96 15.26
C VAL A 174 13.93 13.05 14.49
N LYS A 175 13.93 11.76 14.81
CA LYS A 175 14.71 10.72 14.13
C LYS A 175 13.84 9.90 13.20
N HIS A 176 14.45 9.34 12.16
CA HIS A 176 13.78 8.53 11.14
C HIS A 176 14.39 7.14 11.12
N TYR A 177 13.58 6.13 11.43
CA TYR A 177 13.98 4.74 11.37
C TYR A 177 13.42 4.08 10.11
N LEU A 178 14.29 3.57 9.25
CA LEU A 178 13.88 2.73 8.13
C LEU A 178 13.62 1.30 8.63
N VAL A 179 12.39 0.81 8.51
CA VAL A 179 12.02 -0.57 8.85
C VAL A 179 12.66 -1.51 7.84
N LYS A 180 13.51 -2.42 8.31
CA LYS A 180 14.27 -3.34 7.48
C LYS A 180 13.59 -4.71 7.37
N PRO A 181 13.98 -5.55 6.39
CA PRO A 181 13.49 -6.93 6.30
C PRO A 181 13.84 -7.82 7.51
N GLU A 182 14.77 -7.41 8.38
CA GLU A 182 15.08 -8.15 9.61
C GLU A 182 14.17 -7.73 10.78
N ASP A 183 13.58 -6.54 10.70
CA ASP A 183 12.65 -6.02 11.71
C ASP A 183 11.27 -6.67 11.61
N ILE A 184 10.89 -7.08 10.40
CA ILE A 184 9.61 -7.70 10.06
C ILE A 184 9.85 -8.97 9.24
N GLY A 185 9.10 -10.03 9.47
CA GLY A 185 9.27 -11.29 8.74
C GLY A 185 8.05 -12.19 8.89
N ALA A 186 8.21 -13.45 8.49
CA ALA A 186 7.12 -14.43 8.52
C ALA A 186 6.47 -14.58 9.92
N ASN A 187 7.25 -14.40 10.98
CA ASN A 187 6.80 -14.57 12.36
C ASN A 187 6.71 -13.25 13.15
N LYS A 188 6.96 -12.10 12.50
CA LYS A 188 7.02 -10.80 13.15
C LYS A 188 6.45 -9.73 12.24
N THR A 189 5.28 -9.22 12.60
CA THR A 189 4.60 -8.19 11.80
C THR A 189 5.11 -6.79 12.13
N LEU A 190 4.73 -5.79 11.32
CA LEU A 190 5.02 -4.39 11.63
C LEU A 190 4.48 -3.97 13.03
N PRO A 191 3.21 -4.29 13.40
CA PRO A 191 2.72 -4.11 14.77
C PRO A 191 3.60 -4.73 15.85
N ASP A 192 4.07 -5.95 15.67
CA ASP A 192 4.95 -6.61 16.66
C ASP A 192 6.28 -5.89 16.81
N PHE A 193 6.89 -5.49 15.68
CA PHE A 193 8.08 -4.65 15.69
C PHE A 193 7.83 -3.34 16.45
N LEU A 194 6.75 -2.62 16.15
CA LEU A 194 6.43 -1.34 16.79
C LEU A 194 6.21 -1.51 18.30
N ARG A 195 5.59 -2.62 18.71
CA ARG A 195 5.34 -2.96 20.12
C ARG A 195 6.63 -3.05 20.92
N GLU A 196 7.63 -3.76 20.41
CA GLU A 196 8.90 -4.03 21.08
C GLU A 196 9.80 -2.79 21.23
N ARG A 197 9.57 -1.73 20.43
CA ARG A 197 10.37 -0.51 20.49
C ARG A 197 9.82 0.45 21.56
N HIS A 198 10.52 0.54 22.69
CA HIS A 198 10.19 1.46 23.80
C HIS A 198 10.19 2.95 23.42
N GLN A 199 10.92 3.29 22.36
CA GLN A 199 11.00 4.65 21.82
C GLN A 199 9.72 5.06 21.08
N PHE A 200 8.83 4.13 20.75
CA PHE A 200 7.53 4.41 20.14
C PHE A 200 6.46 4.30 21.23
N LYS A 201 5.96 5.44 21.71
CA LYS A 201 5.00 5.51 22.82
C LYS A 201 3.61 5.93 22.33
N THR A 202 3.55 7.07 21.65
CA THR A 202 2.29 7.70 21.20
C THR A 202 2.24 7.69 19.68
N LEU A 203 1.32 6.89 19.12
CA LEU A 203 1.08 6.86 17.68
C LEU A 203 0.23 8.07 17.31
N TYR A 204 0.65 8.85 16.32
CA TYR A 204 -0.18 9.92 15.75
C TYR A 204 -0.95 9.37 14.55
N GLN A 205 -2.20 9.02 14.78
CA GLN A 205 -3.11 8.50 13.74
C GLN A 205 -3.60 9.64 12.85
N VAL A 206 -3.61 9.44 11.54
CA VAL A 206 -4.16 10.43 10.60
C VAL A 206 -5.67 10.23 10.44
N ASP A 207 -6.44 11.32 10.49
CA ASP A 207 -7.77 11.40 9.87
C ASP A 207 -7.54 11.76 8.39
N PRO A 208 -7.68 10.80 7.45
CA PRO A 208 -7.32 11.04 6.06
C PRO A 208 -8.19 12.12 5.40
N SER A 209 -9.43 12.27 5.87
CA SER A 209 -10.39 13.24 5.32
C SER A 209 -10.02 14.67 5.66
N LYS A 210 -9.47 14.89 6.86
CA LYS A 210 -9.08 16.22 7.34
C LYS A 210 -7.58 16.48 7.24
N ARG A 211 -6.79 15.44 6.95
CA ARG A 211 -5.33 15.45 7.04
C ARG A 211 -4.85 15.95 8.43
N SER A 212 -5.60 15.62 9.47
CA SER A 212 -5.27 15.97 10.86
C SER A 212 -4.70 14.77 11.61
N LEU A 213 -3.81 15.03 12.56
CA LEU A 213 -3.17 14.01 13.37
C LEU A 213 -3.77 13.98 14.78
N HIS A 214 -4.01 12.78 15.30
CA HIS A 214 -4.57 12.57 16.62
C HIS A 214 -3.71 11.59 17.42
N PRO A 215 -3.32 11.94 18.67
CA PRO A 215 -2.53 11.05 19.50
C PRO A 215 -3.36 9.84 19.93
N LYS A 216 -2.76 8.66 19.81
CA LYS A 216 -3.31 7.37 20.24
C LYS A 216 -2.26 6.64 21.06
N ASN A 217 -2.72 5.94 22.10
CA ASN A 217 -1.87 5.00 22.80
C ASN A 217 -1.52 3.86 21.83
N LYS A 218 -0.23 3.64 21.57
CA LYS A 218 0.25 2.62 20.63
C LYS A 218 -0.30 1.23 20.97
N ASP A 219 -0.25 0.86 22.24
CA ASP A 219 -0.62 -0.50 22.66
C ASP A 219 -2.11 -0.75 22.49
N THR A 220 -2.95 0.24 22.76
CA THR A 220 -4.39 0.14 22.51
C THR A 220 -4.72 0.07 21.01
N GLU A 221 -4.09 0.92 20.20
CA GLU A 221 -4.41 1.01 18.77
C GLU A 221 -3.89 -0.18 17.97
N LEU A 222 -2.72 -0.71 18.35
CA LEU A 222 -2.08 -1.81 17.62
C LEU A 222 -2.41 -3.19 18.20
N GLU A 223 -3.05 -3.29 19.38
CA GLU A 223 -3.43 -4.55 20.02
C GLU A 223 -4.09 -5.56 19.07
N PRO A 224 -5.10 -5.17 18.25
CA PRO A 224 -5.81 -6.12 17.40
C PRO A 224 -4.92 -6.78 16.34
N PHE A 225 -3.76 -6.19 16.06
CA PHE A 225 -2.84 -6.63 15.02
C PHE A 225 -1.61 -7.36 15.55
N TYR A 226 -1.44 -7.45 16.87
CA TYR A 226 -0.33 -8.19 17.46
C TYR A 226 -0.46 -9.69 17.19
N SER A 227 0.65 -10.32 16.83
CA SER A 227 0.69 -11.77 16.67
C SER A 227 0.30 -12.44 17.99
N LYS A 228 -0.71 -13.31 17.93
CA LYS A 228 -1.14 -14.11 19.07
C LYS A 228 0.03 -14.98 19.52
N ARG A 229 0.53 -14.76 20.73
CA ARG A 229 1.49 -15.69 21.34
C ARG A 229 0.82 -17.05 21.41
N ILE A 230 1.44 -18.06 20.80
CA ILE A 230 1.08 -19.45 21.04
C ILE A 230 1.28 -19.66 22.54
N LYS A 231 0.18 -19.86 23.29
CA LYS A 231 0.27 -20.33 24.66
C LYS A 231 0.80 -21.75 24.59
N ILE A 232 2.11 -21.92 24.64
CA ILE A 232 2.70 -23.22 24.95
C ILE A 232 2.16 -23.55 26.35
N ASN A 233 1.34 -24.59 26.44
CA ASN A 233 0.84 -25.08 27.72
C ASN A 233 2.02 -25.21 28.68
N ALA A 234 1.98 -24.49 29.80
CA ALA A 234 3.02 -24.52 30.83
C ALA A 234 3.27 -25.95 31.36
N ASN A 235 2.33 -26.87 31.14
CA ASN A 235 2.44 -28.28 31.51
C ASN A 235 3.22 -29.15 30.50
N ALA A 236 3.71 -28.58 29.39
CA ALA A 236 4.48 -29.32 28.37
C ALA A 236 5.94 -28.86 28.26
N ASN A 237 6.39 -27.89 29.05
CA ASN A 237 7.76 -27.37 28.99
C ASN A 237 8.55 -27.80 30.25
N PRO A 238 9.62 -28.62 30.12
CA PRO A 238 10.39 -29.14 31.27
C PRO A 238 11.39 -28.10 31.82
N GLY A 239 10.93 -26.88 32.08
CA GLY A 239 11.73 -25.87 32.79
C GLY A 239 12.65 -24.98 31.94
N TYR A 240 12.49 -24.92 30.62
CA TYR A 240 13.21 -23.93 29.80
C TYR A 240 12.35 -22.70 29.54
N VAL A 241 12.89 -21.52 29.87
CA VAL A 241 12.33 -20.21 29.52
C VAL A 241 13.08 -19.68 28.30
N SER A 242 12.36 -19.18 27.28
CA SER A 242 12.98 -18.51 26.13
C SER A 242 13.66 -17.23 26.61
N GLY A 243 14.99 -17.17 26.44
CA GLY A 243 15.85 -16.08 26.90
C GLY A 243 15.53 -14.72 26.27
N LEU A 244 15.94 -13.70 27.03
CA LEU A 244 15.84 -12.25 26.83
C LEU A 244 16.04 -11.76 25.40
#